data_AF-A0A424QSA8-F1
#
_entry.id   AF-A0A424QSA8-F1
#
_cell.length_a   1.000
_cell.length_b   1.000
_cell.length_c   1.000
_cell.angle_alpha   90.00
_cell.angle_beta   90.00
_cell.angle_gamma   90.00
#
_symmetry.space_group_name_H-M   'P 1'
#
loop_
_entity.id
_entity.type
_entity.pdbx_description
1 polymer ?
#
loop_
_entity_poly.entity_id
_entity_poly.type
_entity_poly.pdbx_seq_one_letter_code
_entity_poly.pdbx_strand_id
1 'polypeptide(L)'
;MKIIILSFFILFSHQISAHDCVLKGTSAEEITIYNTCKADQKNQAPSKNLNNSLLKLKINELKNENKNLKNQLLDLKIRLNSLLQRVDSYLN
;
A
#
# COMPACT_ATOMS: atom_id res chain seq x y z
N MET A 1 11.58 6.89 26.59
CA MET A 1 10.81 6.74 25.33
C MET A 1 10.54 8.05 24.57
N LYS A 2 10.93 9.24 25.04
CA LYS A 2 10.77 10.49 24.26
C LYS A 2 11.97 10.84 23.36
N ILE A 3 13.20 10.52 23.81
CA ILE A 3 14.43 10.89 23.09
C ILE A 3 14.64 10.04 21.82
N ILE A 4 14.25 8.76 21.83
CA ILE A 4 14.38 7.85 20.68
C ILE A 4 13.49 8.29 19.51
N ILE A 5 12.32 8.87 19.80
CA ILE A 5 11.38 9.35 18.77
C ILE A 5 11.97 10.57 18.05
N LEU A 6 12.69 11.45 18.76
CA LEU A 6 13.30 12.65 18.18
C LEU A 6 14.45 12.30 17.22
N SER A 7 15.25 11.28 17.56
CA SER A 7 16.33 10.77 16.71
C SER A 7 15.84 10.16 15.39
N PHE A 8 14.61 9.63 15.38
CA PHE A 8 14.03 9.02 14.18
C PHE A 8 13.64 10.06 13.13
N PHE A 9 13.28 11.29 13.52
CA PHE A 9 12.84 12.34 12.58
C PHE A 9 13.98 12.97 11.76
N ILE A 10 15.21 12.98 12.28
CA ILE A 10 16.35 13.67 11.63
C ILE A 10 16.91 12.86 10.45
N LEU A 11 16.68 11.55 10.41
CA LEU A 11 17.21 10.67 9.35
C LEU A 11 16.40 10.76 8.03
N PHE A 12 15.17 11.30 8.06
CA PHE A 12 14.30 11.36 6.88
C PHE A 12 14.36 12.68 6.10
N SER A 13 15.13 13.67 6.55
CA SER A 13 15.21 15.00 5.91
C SER A 13 16.28 15.12 4.83
N HIS A 14 16.56 14.04 4.08
CA HIS A 14 17.39 14.15 2.88
C HIS A 14 16.54 14.79 1.78
N GLN A 15 16.86 16.05 1.44
CA GLN A 15 16.26 16.73 0.30
C GLN A 15 16.74 16.04 -0.97
N ILE A 16 15.89 15.19 -1.55
CA ILE A 16 16.08 14.66 -2.89
C ILE A 16 15.80 15.84 -3.82
N SER A 17 16.87 16.50 -4.25
CA SER A 17 16.78 17.55 -5.27
C SER A 17 16.35 16.89 -6.58
N ALA A 18 15.06 16.93 -6.89
CA ALA A 18 14.60 16.66 -8.24
C ALA A 18 15.21 17.74 -9.14
N HIS A 19 16.16 17.36 -9.99
CA HIS A 19 16.74 18.30 -10.93
C HIS A 19 15.64 18.66 -11.94
N ASP A 20 15.18 19.91 -11.95
CA ASP A 20 14.20 20.34 -12.94
C ASP A 20 14.83 20.27 -14.34
N CYS A 21 14.19 19.52 -15.24
CA CYS A 21 14.58 19.46 -16.64
C CYS A 21 14.19 20.76 -17.33
N VAL A 22 15.05 21.79 -17.24
CA VAL A 22 14.85 23.10 -17.87
C VAL A 22 15.70 23.21 -19.14
N LEU A 23 15.07 23.62 -20.24
CA LEU A 23 15.79 23.91 -21.49
C LEU A 23 16.56 25.23 -21.33
N LYS A 24 17.90 25.15 -21.34
CA LYS A 24 18.78 26.31 -21.08
C LYS A 24 19.12 27.14 -22.32
N GLY A 25 18.92 26.60 -23.51
CA GLY A 25 19.18 27.28 -24.77
C GLY A 25 18.79 26.43 -25.98
N THR A 26 19.21 26.87 -27.17
CA THR A 26 18.81 26.29 -28.47
C THR A 26 19.94 25.53 -29.17
N SER A 27 21.10 25.38 -28.52
CA SER A 27 22.18 24.58 -29.07
C SER A 27 21.81 23.09 -29.10
N ALA A 28 22.41 22.33 -30.02
CA ALA A 28 22.18 20.89 -30.11
C ALA A 28 22.55 20.15 -28.82
N GLU A 29 23.59 20.62 -28.12
CA GLU A 29 24.02 20.09 -26.83
C GLU A 29 22.95 20.30 -25.74
N GLU A 30 22.44 21.53 -25.59
CA GLU A 30 21.42 21.85 -24.58
C GLU A 30 20.10 21.12 -24.85
N ILE A 31 19.71 20.97 -26.12
CA ILE A 31 18.53 20.19 -26.51
C ILE A 31 18.72 18.71 -26.16
N THR A 32 19.91 18.16 -26.39
CA THR A 32 20.22 16.76 -26.05
C THR A 32 20.15 16.54 -24.54
N ILE A 33 20.75 17.43 -23.75
CA ILE A 33 20.72 17.37 -22.29
C ILE A 33 19.27 17.41 -21.77
N TYR A 34 18.45 18.33 -22.27
CA TYR A 34 17.04 18.44 -21.88
C TYR A 34 16.23 17.18 -22.25
N ASN A 35 16.41 16.66 -23.46
CA ASN A 35 15.67 15.48 -23.92
C ASN A 35 16.06 14.22 -23.15
N THR A 36 17.34 14.04 -22.83
CA THR A 36 17.82 12.96 -21.96
C THR A 36 17.19 13.05 -20.57
N CYS A 37 17.23 14.23 -19.95
CA CYS A 37 16.58 14.48 -18.65
C CYS A 37 15.08 14.14 -18.67
N LYS A 38 14.38 14.56 -19.72
CA LYS A 38 12.93 14.31 -19.89
C LYS A 38 12.61 12.82 -20.12
N ALA A 39 13.46 12.10 -20.85
CA ALA A 39 13.32 10.67 -21.07
C ALA A 39 13.48 9.89 -19.76
N ASP A 40 14.46 10.26 -18.93
CA ASP A 40 14.68 9.65 -17.63
C ASP A 40 13.53 9.93 -16.66
N GLN A 41 12.97 11.14 -16.65
CA GLN A 41 11.78 11.47 -15.84
C GLN A 41 10.57 10.61 -16.21
N LYS A 42 10.38 10.32 -17.50
CA LYS A 42 9.31 9.42 -17.99
C LYS A 42 9.52 7.98 -17.51
N ASN A 43 10.77 7.53 -17.41
CA ASN A 43 11.13 6.18 -16.98
C ASN A 43 11.14 5.99 -15.46
N GLN A 44 11.33 7.07 -14.69
CA GLN A 44 11.25 7.06 -13.22
C GLN A 44 9.82 7.03 -12.68
N ALA A 45 8.80 7.32 -13.50
CA ALA A 45 7.43 7.07 -13.11
C ALA A 45 7.25 5.55 -12.88
N PRO A 46 6.93 5.08 -11.65
CA PRO A 46 6.70 3.67 -11.41
C PRO A 46 5.69 3.19 -12.44
N SER A 47 5.97 2.09 -13.15
CA SER A 47 5.05 1.63 -14.18
C SER A 47 3.70 1.38 -13.51
N LYS A 48 2.72 2.24 -13.83
CA LYS A 48 1.41 2.28 -13.17
C LYS A 48 0.74 0.89 -13.20
N ASN A 49 1.11 0.07 -14.18
CA ASN A 49 0.72 -1.33 -14.34
C ASN A 49 1.26 -2.29 -13.27
N LEU A 50 2.51 -2.16 -12.81
CA LEU A 50 3.05 -3.08 -11.79
C LEU A 50 2.32 -2.88 -10.46
N ASN A 51 2.13 -1.62 -10.06
CA ASN A 51 1.40 -1.26 -8.84
C ASN A 51 -0.05 -1.74 -8.90
N ASN A 52 -0.72 -1.60 -10.05
CA ASN A 52 -2.08 -2.10 -10.24
C ASN A 52 -2.17 -3.64 -10.12
N SER A 53 -1.20 -4.37 -10.64
CA SER A 53 -1.17 -5.85 -10.54
C SER A 53 -1.01 -6.32 -9.10
N LEU A 54 -0.06 -5.73 -8.36
CA LEU A 54 0.17 -6.05 -6.96
C LEU A 54 -1.06 -5.73 -6.08
N LEU A 55 -1.68 -4.57 -6.30
CA LEU A 55 -2.90 -4.18 -5.61
C LEU A 55 -4.05 -5.15 -5.90
N LYS A 56 -4.19 -5.61 -7.15
CA LYS A 56 -5.22 -6.59 -7.53
C LYS A 56 -5.03 -7.93 -6.84
N LEU A 57 -3.78 -8.40 -6.73
CA LEU A 57 -3.46 -9.62 -5.97
C LEU A 57 -3.82 -9.46 -4.49
N LYS A 58 -3.45 -8.32 -3.88
CA LYS A 58 -3.77 -8.04 -2.47
C LYS A 58 -5.28 -7.98 -2.21
N ILE A 59 -6.03 -7.36 -3.11
CA ILE A 59 -7.50 -7.32 -3.03
C ILE A 59 -8.11 -8.72 -3.07
N ASN A 60 -7.61 -9.61 -3.94
CA ASN A 60 -8.11 -10.97 -4.02
C ASN A 60 -7.79 -11.79 -2.76
N GLU A 61 -6.59 -11.65 -2.22
CA GLU A 61 -6.20 -12.27 -0.95
C GLU A 61 -7.14 -11.84 0.18
N LEU A 62 -7.33 -10.52 0.34
CA LEU A 62 -8.23 -9.96 1.35
C LEU A 62 -9.68 -10.42 1.18
N LYS A 63 -10.17 -10.57 -0.05
CA LYS A 63 -11.53 -11.09 -0.30
C LYS A 63 -11.68 -12.54 0.18
N ASN A 64 -10.68 -13.38 -0.06
CA ASN A 64 -10.68 -14.77 0.39
C ASN A 64 -10.61 -14.86 1.91
N GLU A 65 -9.75 -14.08 2.54
CA GLU A 65 -9.64 -14.00 4.00
C GLU A 65 -10.97 -13.56 4.63
N ASN A 66 -11.59 -12.52 4.08
CA ASN A 66 -12.87 -12.00 4.57
C ASN A 66 -14.01 -13.03 4.41
N LYS A 67 -14.02 -13.80 3.31
CA LYS A 67 -14.95 -14.93 3.13
C LYS A 67 -14.73 -16.01 4.20
N ASN A 68 -13.49 -16.37 4.48
CA ASN A 68 -13.16 -17.36 5.50
C ASN A 68 -13.60 -16.89 6.90
N LEU A 69 -13.29 -15.65 7.27
CA LEU A 69 -13.69 -15.05 8.55
C LEU A 69 -15.21 -15.03 8.72
N LYS A 70 -15.97 -14.71 7.66
CA LYS A 70 -17.45 -14.77 7.70
C LYS A 70 -17.98 -16.17 7.96
N ASN A 71 -17.37 -17.19 7.36
CA ASN A 71 -17.75 -18.59 7.58
C ASN A 71 -17.45 -19.03 9.03
N GLN A 72 -16.28 -18.66 9.55
CA GLN A 72 -15.91 -18.93 10.95
C GLN A 72 -16.89 -18.28 11.93
N LEU A 73 -17.27 -17.02 11.68
CA LEU A 73 -18.25 -16.32 12.51
C LEU A 73 -19.63 -16.99 12.47
N LEU A 74 -20.06 -17.49 11.30
CA LEU A 74 -21.31 -18.21 11.17
C LEU A 74 -21.30 -19.52 11.97
N ASP A 75 -20.21 -20.29 11.90
CA ASP A 75 -20.05 -21.52 12.67
C ASP A 75 -20.10 -21.25 14.18
N LEU A 76 -19.39 -20.23 14.65
CA LEU A 76 -19.44 -19.81 16.06
C LEU A 76 -20.86 -19.42 16.50
N LYS A 77 -21.59 -18.69 15.65
CA LYS A 77 -22.98 -18.31 15.94
C LYS A 77 -23.89 -19.53 16.10
N ILE A 78 -23.73 -20.53 15.23
CA ILE A 78 -24.51 -21.78 15.30
C ILE A 78 -24.20 -22.54 16.60
N ARG A 79 -22.91 -22.68 16.92
CA ARG A 79 -22.46 -23.35 18.15
C ARG A 79 -22.99 -22.65 19.40
N LEU A 80 -22.90 -21.32 19.43
CA LEU A 80 -23.39 -20.52 20.56
C LEU A 80 -24.90 -20.71 20.75
N ASN A 81 -25.68 -20.66 19.68
CA ASN A 81 -27.13 -20.89 19.75
C ASN A 81 -27.45 -22.31 20.26
N SER A 82 -26.70 -23.33 19.84
CA SER A 82 -26.88 -24.70 20.35
C SER A 82 -26.56 -24.82 21.83
N LEU A 83 -25.54 -24.11 22.32
CA LEU A 83 -25.21 -24.07 23.75
C LEU A 83 -26.31 -23.35 24.54
N LEU A 84 -26.81 -22.22 24.04
CA LEU A 84 -27.88 -21.47 24.68
C LEU A 84 -29.14 -22.34 24.85
N GLN A 85 -29.57 -23.02 23.78
CA GLN A 85 -30.72 -23.93 23.83
C GLN A 85 -30.53 -25.05 24.86
N ARG A 86 -29.31 -25.59 25.00
CA ARG A 86 -29.02 -26.60 26.01
C ARG A 86 -29.11 -26.04 27.43
N VAL A 87 -28.55 -24.86 27.66
CA VAL A 87 -28.65 -24.20 28.97
C VAL A 87 -30.11 -23.93 29.33
N ASP A 88 -30.89 -23.40 28.39
CA ASP A 88 -32.32 -23.14 28.58
C ASP A 88 -33.11 -24.42 28.93
N SER A 89 -32.71 -25.58 28.37
CA SER A 89 -33.35 -26.87 28.69
C SER A 89 -33.06 -27.40 30.09
N TYR A 90 -32.05 -26.87 30.78
CA TYR A 90 -31.77 -27.22 32.19
C TYR A 90 -32.43 -26.25 33.18
N LEU A 91 -32.88 -25.09 32.71
CA LEU A 91 -33.49 -24.03 33.53
C LEU A 91 -35.02 -24.10 33.52
N ASN A 92 -35.62 -24.71 32.50
CA ASN A 92 -37.06 -24.96 32.39
C ASN A 92 -37.36 -26.44 32.62
#